data_AF-A0A9D7EA50-F1
#
_entry.id   AF-A0A9D7EA50-F1
#
_cell.length_a   1.000
_cell.length_b   1.000
_cell.length_c   1.000
_cell.angle_alpha   90.00
_cell.angle_beta   90.00
_cell.angle_gamma   90.00
#
_symmetry.space_group_name_H-M   'P 1'
#
loop_
_entity.id
_entity.type
_entity.pdbx_description
1 polymer ?
#
loop_
_entity_poly.entity_id
_entity_poly.type
_entity_poly.pdbx_seq_one_letter_code
_entity_poly.pdbx_strand_id
1 'polypeptide(L)'
;MEFTVTFGLAFAYKETQTLTTDAQGLLTAVIGAGTPTGGQFPTFTQIEWYSATLYGLIVLMDLNGGTNYTLNASQQFRCVPFAALSRQALMLSDSAWVAEPFDNRVWSDSNYDVGIGTQTPQAKLHVAGNVRIADGTQAAGRVLTSDADGDATWSTVVSAGNYTATWTSTGGFTSAPTAPSCSYSRVGNVVHVVCRFGGAGPTYSAGTNTATLTVPPGLPIASPPNGDLVSGTFISDHYRNGAQTSVGIVANNTATTVFLKMNGSSAGVAGSYCDFTYRTSAP
;
A
#
# COMPACT_ATOMS: atom_id res chain seq x y z
N MET A 1 -29.30 41.10 35.78
CA MET A 1 -29.50 40.81 34.34
C MET A 1 -29.59 39.32 34.14
N GLU A 2 -30.37 38.91 33.15
CA GLU A 2 -30.54 37.52 32.73
C GLU A 2 -30.23 37.41 31.24
N PHE A 3 -29.34 36.49 30.87
CA PHE A 3 -28.98 36.22 29.49
C PHE A 3 -29.48 34.83 29.13
N THR A 4 -30.28 34.74 28.05
CA THR A 4 -30.80 33.46 27.55
C THR A 4 -30.37 33.28 26.10
N VAL A 5 -29.62 32.20 25.84
CA VAL A 5 -29.32 31.71 24.50
C VAL A 5 -30.42 30.74 24.09
N THR A 6 -31.05 31.01 22.95
CA THR A 6 -32.13 30.22 22.37
C THR A 6 -31.62 29.42 21.17
N PHE A 7 -32.22 28.27 20.90
CA PHE A 7 -32.07 27.52 19.65
C PHE A 7 -33.46 27.01 19.24
N GLY A 8 -33.99 27.51 18.12
CA GLY A 8 -35.40 27.30 17.79
C GLY A 8 -36.34 27.83 18.89
N LEU A 9 -37.21 26.96 19.43
CA LEU A 9 -38.16 27.29 20.51
C LEU A 9 -37.63 26.94 21.91
N ALA A 10 -36.42 26.39 22.02
CA ALA A 10 -35.84 25.93 23.28
C ALA A 10 -34.71 26.85 23.78
N PHE A 11 -34.36 26.71 25.06
CA PHE A 11 -33.25 27.42 25.68
C PHE A 11 -31.99 26.56 25.64
N ALA A 12 -30.98 27.00 24.89
CA ALA A 12 -29.67 26.32 24.85
C ALA A 12 -28.96 26.52 26.18
N TYR A 13 -28.98 27.74 26.69
CA TYR A 13 -28.27 28.14 27.89
C TYR A 13 -28.91 29.38 28.50
N LYS A 14 -28.88 29.48 29.82
CA LYS A 14 -29.43 30.59 30.58
C LYS A 14 -28.52 30.91 31.77
N GLU A 15 -28.26 32.19 32.00
CA GLU A 15 -27.48 32.65 33.15
C GLU A 15 -28.03 33.95 33.74
N THR A 16 -27.67 34.22 34.99
CA THR A 16 -27.91 35.49 35.67
C THR A 16 -26.61 36.16 36.10
N GLN A 17 -26.59 37.49 36.02
CA GLN A 17 -25.48 38.33 36.46
C GLN A 17 -25.98 39.55 37.23
N THR A 18 -25.37 39.85 38.37
CA THR A 18 -25.59 41.10 39.11
C THR A 18 -24.46 42.05 38.76
N LEU A 19 -24.79 43.18 38.13
CA LEU A 19 -23.84 44.15 37.60
C LEU A 19 -24.23 45.55 38.07
N THR A 20 -23.25 46.41 38.31
CA THR A 20 -23.44 47.83 38.66
C THR A 20 -22.91 48.71 37.53
N THR A 21 -23.57 49.83 37.27
CA THR A 21 -23.07 50.83 36.33
C THR A 21 -21.85 51.55 36.88
N ASP A 22 -21.00 52.07 36.00
CA ASP A 22 -19.94 53.00 36.40
C ASP A 22 -20.49 54.41 36.70
N ALA A 23 -19.59 55.35 37.04
CA ALA A 23 -19.94 56.74 37.35
C ALA A 23 -20.53 57.51 36.14
N GLN A 24 -20.42 56.96 34.93
CA GLN A 24 -20.92 57.49 33.67
C GLN A 24 -22.20 56.77 33.20
N GLY A 25 -22.70 55.79 33.97
CA GLY A 25 -23.90 55.02 33.64
C GLY A 25 -23.66 53.87 32.66
N LEU A 26 -22.42 53.52 32.35
CA LEU A 26 -22.09 52.40 31.47
C LEU A 26 -22.16 51.07 32.21
N LEU A 27 -22.68 50.06 31.53
CA LEU A 27 -22.76 48.67 32.01
C LEU A 27 -22.04 47.76 31.01
N THR A 28 -21.12 46.93 31.51
CA THR A 28 -20.41 45.92 30.71
C THR A 28 -20.72 44.54 31.26
N ALA A 29 -21.09 43.60 30.38
CA ALA A 29 -21.38 42.22 30.73
C ALA A 29 -20.67 41.27 29.76
N VAL A 30 -20.14 40.16 30.27
CA VAL A 30 -19.56 39.08 29.46
C VAL A 30 -20.47 37.87 29.56
N ILE A 31 -21.11 37.50 28.46
CA ILE A 31 -22.03 36.36 28.42
C ILE A 31 -21.24 35.07 28.61
N GLY A 32 -21.70 34.20 29.50
CA GLY A 32 -21.05 32.95 29.88
C GLY A 32 -20.13 33.06 31.12
N ALA A 33 -20.01 34.24 31.70
CA ALA A 33 -19.30 34.48 32.97
C ALA A 33 -20.26 34.58 34.18
N GLY A 34 -21.58 34.43 33.95
CA GLY A 34 -22.60 34.50 34.98
C GLY A 34 -22.82 33.17 35.69
N THR A 35 -23.80 33.16 36.60
CA THR A 35 -24.26 31.92 37.23
C THR A 35 -25.25 31.23 36.30
N PRO A 36 -24.98 30.01 35.81
CA PRO A 36 -25.94 29.26 34.99
C PRO A 36 -27.22 28.99 35.77
N THR A 37 -28.36 29.27 35.17
CA THR A 37 -29.69 29.07 35.77
C THR A 37 -30.56 28.09 34.98
N GLY A 38 -30.07 27.57 33.84
CA GLY A 38 -30.71 26.50 33.10
C GLY A 38 -30.33 26.45 31.62
N GLY A 39 -31.09 25.67 30.85
CA GLY A 39 -30.83 25.41 29.42
C GLY A 39 -30.44 23.94 29.17
N GLN A 40 -30.45 23.53 27.91
CA GLN A 40 -30.05 22.18 27.52
C GLN A 40 -28.55 21.92 27.80
N PHE A 41 -27.70 22.94 27.63
CA PHE A 41 -26.27 22.86 27.93
C PHE A 41 -26.01 23.48 29.32
N PRO A 42 -25.40 22.74 30.26
CA PRO A 42 -25.21 23.22 31.63
C PRO A 42 -24.17 24.34 31.76
N THR A 43 -23.27 24.52 30.79
CA THR A 43 -22.34 25.67 30.73
C THR A 43 -22.33 26.33 29.35
N PHE A 44 -21.93 27.60 29.29
CA PHE A 44 -21.83 28.35 28.03
C PHE A 44 -20.83 27.72 27.05
N THR A 45 -19.75 27.14 27.56
CA THR A 45 -18.68 26.49 26.77
C THR A 45 -19.12 25.18 26.10
N GLN A 46 -20.20 24.57 26.55
CA GLN A 46 -20.73 23.32 26.00
C GLN A 46 -21.76 23.56 24.88
N ILE A 47 -22.12 24.82 24.59
CA ILE A 47 -23.03 25.14 23.50
C ILE A 47 -22.39 24.74 22.17
N GLU A 48 -23.07 23.86 21.44
CA GLU A 48 -22.64 23.40 20.13
C GLU A 48 -23.04 24.38 19.03
N TRP A 49 -22.19 25.36 18.76
CA TRP A 49 -22.45 26.42 17.76
C TRP A 49 -22.50 25.94 16.30
N TYR A 50 -22.26 24.65 16.04
CA TYR A 50 -22.02 24.09 14.71
C TYR A 50 -23.22 23.31 14.13
N SER A 51 -24.40 23.37 14.75
CA SER A 51 -25.62 22.76 14.21
C SER A 51 -26.30 23.65 13.17
N ALA A 52 -27.17 23.08 12.32
CA ALA A 52 -27.96 23.84 11.34
C ALA A 52 -29.04 24.74 11.99
N THR A 53 -29.11 24.76 13.33
CA THR A 53 -30.10 25.52 14.09
C THR A 53 -29.60 26.94 14.32
N LEU A 54 -30.45 27.92 14.05
CA LEU A 54 -30.14 29.32 14.35
C LEU A 54 -30.23 29.57 15.86
N TYR A 55 -29.19 30.20 16.40
CA TYR A 55 -29.15 30.63 17.79
C TYR A 55 -29.57 32.10 17.91
N GLY A 56 -30.20 32.45 19.03
CA GLY A 56 -30.55 33.83 19.37
C GLY A 56 -30.21 34.18 20.81
N LEU A 57 -30.08 35.47 21.08
CA LEU A 57 -29.85 36.04 22.40
C LEU A 57 -31.07 36.84 22.86
N ILE A 58 -31.54 36.55 24.06
CA ILE A 58 -32.51 37.35 24.80
C ILE A 58 -31.81 37.89 26.04
N VAL A 59 -31.92 39.20 26.26
CA VAL A 59 -31.38 39.90 27.42
C VAL A 59 -32.53 40.50 28.21
N LEU A 60 -32.62 40.13 29.48
CA LEU A 60 -33.58 40.70 30.41
C LEU A 60 -32.88 41.44 31.56
N MET A 61 -33.53 42.49 32.04
CA MET A 61 -33.01 43.39 33.07
C MET A 61 -34.03 43.53 34.20
N ASP A 62 -33.54 43.51 35.43
CA ASP A 62 -34.24 44.02 36.60
C ASP A 62 -33.36 45.14 37.20
N LEU A 63 -33.86 46.37 37.17
CA LEU A 63 -33.16 47.55 37.69
C LEU A 63 -33.06 47.56 39.22
N ASN A 64 -33.93 46.81 39.91
CA ASN A 64 -33.99 46.74 41.36
C ASN A 64 -33.23 45.53 41.93
N GLY A 65 -32.60 44.71 41.08
CA GLY A 65 -31.76 43.60 41.51
C GLY A 65 -32.50 42.36 42.05
N GLY A 66 -33.77 42.17 41.67
CA GLY A 66 -34.59 41.00 42.02
C GLY A 66 -34.80 40.03 40.86
N THR A 67 -35.95 39.35 40.87
CA THR A 67 -36.36 38.39 39.83
C THR A 67 -37.42 38.93 38.87
N ASN A 68 -37.72 40.24 38.93
CA ASN A 68 -38.75 40.87 38.12
C ASN A 68 -38.15 41.37 36.80
N TYR A 69 -37.69 40.42 36.00
CA TYR A 69 -36.99 40.69 34.74
C TYR A 69 -37.93 41.26 33.68
N THR A 70 -37.51 42.38 33.08
CA THR A 70 -38.14 43.01 31.92
C THR A 70 -37.28 42.79 30.68
N LEU A 71 -37.92 42.58 29.52
CA LEU A 71 -37.19 42.36 28.26
C LEU A 71 -36.45 43.64 27.86
N ASN A 72 -35.13 43.55 27.71
CA ASN A 72 -34.29 44.66 27.30
C ASN A 72 -33.87 44.55 25.82
N ALA A 73 -33.54 43.34 25.35
CA ALA A 73 -33.18 43.11 23.95
C ALA A 73 -33.45 41.67 23.51
N SER A 74 -33.76 41.49 22.22
CA SER A 74 -33.81 40.19 21.55
C SER A 74 -33.19 40.30 20.15
N GLN A 75 -32.21 39.44 19.86
CA GLN A 75 -31.54 39.41 18.56
C GLN A 75 -31.14 37.97 18.17
N GLN A 76 -31.18 37.66 16.88
CA GLN A 76 -30.60 36.41 16.37
C GLN A 76 -29.09 36.58 16.15
N PHE A 77 -28.30 35.56 16.49
CA PHE A 77 -26.92 35.49 16.06
C PHE A 77 -26.89 35.21 14.56
N ARG A 78 -26.39 36.16 13.78
CA ARG A 78 -26.12 35.95 12.35
C ARG A 78 -24.63 35.69 12.18
N CYS A 79 -24.27 34.59 11.53
CA CYS A 79 -22.87 34.32 11.21
C CYS A 79 -22.39 35.28 10.11
N VAL A 80 -21.09 35.58 10.11
CA VAL A 80 -20.45 36.25 8.98
C VAL A 80 -20.30 35.23 7.84
N PRO A 81 -20.64 35.55 6.58
CA PRO A 81 -20.57 34.60 5.47
C PRO A 81 -19.22 33.87 5.35
N PHE A 82 -18.11 34.58 5.62
CA PHE A 82 -16.78 33.99 5.63
C PHE A 82 -16.58 32.93 6.72
N ALA A 83 -17.16 33.10 7.92
CA ALA A 83 -17.05 32.12 9.00
C ALA A 83 -17.90 30.87 8.78
N ALA A 84 -19.01 30.98 8.03
CA ALA A 84 -19.81 29.82 7.63
C ALA A 84 -19.14 29.02 6.50
N LEU A 85 -18.47 29.70 5.57
CA LEU A 85 -17.78 29.09 4.44
C LEU A 85 -16.34 28.66 4.75
N SER A 86 -15.71 29.15 5.82
CA SER A 86 -14.32 28.81 6.16
C SER A 86 -14.10 27.34 6.46
N ARG A 87 -15.11 26.63 6.99
CA ARG A 87 -15.05 25.17 7.15
C ARG A 87 -15.12 24.43 5.80
N GLN A 88 -15.95 24.91 4.87
CA GLN A 88 -15.99 24.35 3.50
C GLN A 88 -14.70 24.66 2.74
N ALA A 89 -14.09 25.82 2.97
CA ALA A 89 -12.79 26.18 2.42
C ALA A 89 -11.66 25.28 2.98
N LEU A 90 -11.73 24.87 4.25
CA LEU A 90 -10.79 23.90 4.84
C LEU A 90 -10.89 22.52 4.16
N MET A 91 -12.09 22.13 3.69
CA MET A 91 -12.32 20.87 2.97
C MET A 91 -11.88 20.92 1.50
N LEU A 92 -11.74 22.13 0.93
CA LEU A 92 -11.31 22.35 -0.46
C LEU A 92 -9.82 22.68 -0.60
N SER A 93 -9.10 22.99 0.49
CA SER A 93 -7.68 23.35 0.45
C SER A 93 -6.71 22.22 0.80
N ASP A 94 -7.20 21.07 1.29
CA ASP A 94 -6.37 19.88 1.58
C ASP A 94 -7.05 18.59 1.08
N SER A 95 -7.46 18.58 -0.19
CA SER A 95 -8.22 17.48 -0.81
C SER A 95 -7.39 16.27 -1.24
N ALA A 96 -6.33 15.91 -0.50
CA ALA A 96 -5.47 14.77 -0.88
C ALA A 96 -5.56 13.56 0.07
N TRP A 97 -6.00 13.75 1.32
CA TRP A 97 -6.00 12.71 2.37
C TRP A 97 -7.27 12.69 3.21
N VAL A 98 -8.39 13.17 2.67
CA VAL A 98 -9.66 13.13 3.38
C VAL A 98 -10.41 11.88 2.97
N ALA A 99 -10.58 10.99 3.94
CA ALA A 99 -11.55 9.92 3.98
C ALA A 99 -12.97 10.49 3.81
N GLU A 100 -13.35 10.87 2.59
CA GLU A 100 -14.72 11.27 2.29
C GLU A 100 -15.54 10.00 2.02
N PRO A 101 -16.64 9.74 2.76
CA PRO A 101 -17.43 8.51 2.64
C PRO A 101 -18.06 8.28 1.26
N PHE A 102 -17.88 9.21 0.31
CA PHE A 102 -18.47 9.20 -1.02
C PHE A 102 -17.44 9.33 -2.15
N ASP A 103 -16.14 9.53 -1.87
CA ASP A 103 -15.11 9.59 -2.91
C ASP A 103 -13.96 8.65 -2.59
N ASN A 104 -13.75 7.68 -3.46
CA ASN A 104 -12.83 6.59 -3.24
C ASN A 104 -11.43 6.91 -3.77
N ARG A 105 -11.05 8.19 -3.89
CA ARG A 105 -9.78 8.59 -4.52
C ARG A 105 -8.57 8.18 -3.71
N VAL A 106 -8.51 8.57 -2.43
CA VAL A 106 -7.45 8.18 -1.49
C VAL A 106 -8.10 8.06 -0.10
N TRP A 107 -8.04 6.86 0.49
CA TRP A 107 -8.68 6.50 1.77
C TRP A 107 -7.65 5.93 2.73
N SER A 108 -7.73 6.28 4.02
CA SER A 108 -7.00 5.60 5.09
C SER A 108 -7.98 4.95 6.05
N ASP A 109 -7.80 3.66 6.34
CA ASP A 109 -8.66 2.94 7.28
C ASP A 109 -8.23 3.13 8.75
N SER A 110 -8.95 2.51 9.69
CA SER A 110 -8.61 2.57 11.13
C SER A 110 -7.28 1.91 11.49
N ASN A 111 -6.68 1.14 10.58
CA ASN A 111 -5.38 0.48 10.73
C ASN A 111 -4.24 1.24 10.01
N TYR A 112 -4.52 2.44 9.50
CA TYR A 112 -3.61 3.26 8.70
C TYR A 112 -3.20 2.61 7.36
N ASP A 113 -4.00 1.70 6.82
CA ASP A 113 -3.81 1.17 5.48
C ASP A 113 -4.34 2.16 4.45
N VAL A 114 -3.60 2.38 3.37
CA VAL A 114 -3.96 3.34 2.31
C VAL A 114 -4.64 2.62 1.15
N GLY A 115 -5.90 2.96 0.89
CA GLY A 115 -6.65 2.57 -0.30
C GLY A 115 -6.69 3.68 -1.35
N ILE A 116 -6.47 3.36 -2.62
CA ILE A 116 -6.68 4.27 -3.76
C ILE A 116 -7.69 3.56 -4.67
N GLY A 117 -8.89 4.12 -4.82
CA GLY A 117 -10.01 3.44 -5.49
C GLY A 117 -10.71 2.37 -4.63
N THR A 118 -10.37 2.23 -3.34
CA THR A 118 -11.02 1.27 -2.40
C THR A 118 -11.05 1.77 -0.96
N GLN A 119 -12.19 1.56 -0.27
CA GLN A 119 -12.36 1.85 1.16
C GLN A 119 -12.00 0.66 2.05
N THR A 120 -11.80 -0.52 1.46
CA THR A 120 -11.44 -1.75 2.15
C THR A 120 -10.08 -2.23 1.64
N PRO A 121 -8.98 -1.56 2.03
CA PRO A 121 -7.64 -2.02 1.69
C PRO A 121 -7.41 -3.44 2.22
N GLN A 122 -6.75 -4.29 1.41
CA GLN A 122 -6.40 -5.67 1.78
C GLN A 122 -4.90 -5.82 2.05
N ALA A 123 -4.16 -4.72 1.95
CA ALA A 123 -2.73 -4.57 2.20
C ALA A 123 -2.46 -3.12 2.60
N LYS A 124 -1.26 -2.86 3.15
CA LYS A 124 -0.81 -1.52 3.59
C LYS A 124 -1.00 -0.44 2.52
N LEU A 125 -0.83 -0.81 1.25
CA LEU A 125 -1.21 -0.02 0.10
C LEU A 125 -2.08 -0.89 -0.83
N HIS A 126 -3.31 -0.48 -1.10
CA HIS A 126 -4.21 -1.17 -2.03
C HIS A 126 -4.71 -0.18 -3.10
N VAL A 127 -4.30 -0.39 -4.35
CA VAL A 127 -4.79 0.40 -5.50
C VAL A 127 -5.80 -0.43 -6.30
N ALA A 128 -7.07 -0.04 -6.28
CA ALA A 128 -8.10 -0.60 -7.16
C ALA A 128 -8.09 0.13 -8.51
N GLY A 129 -7.12 -0.21 -9.35
CA GLY A 129 -6.91 0.40 -10.66
C GLY A 129 -5.50 0.18 -11.18
N ASN A 130 -5.15 0.87 -12.27
CA ASN A 130 -3.80 0.83 -12.83
C ASN A 130 -2.85 1.75 -12.05
N VAL A 131 -1.61 1.30 -11.85
CA VAL A 131 -0.54 2.13 -11.27
C VAL A 131 0.32 2.71 -12.39
N ARG A 132 0.53 4.02 -12.40
CA ARG A 132 1.48 4.71 -13.28
C ARG A 132 2.65 5.24 -12.45
N ILE A 133 3.85 4.72 -12.71
CA ILE A 133 5.10 5.18 -12.08
C ILE A 133 5.92 5.88 -13.15
N ALA A 134 6.10 7.20 -13.04
CA ALA A 134 6.87 8.01 -13.98
C ALA A 134 8.02 8.70 -13.25
N ASP A 135 9.24 8.18 -13.46
CA ASP A 135 10.49 8.70 -12.89
C ASP A 135 11.41 9.33 -13.96
N GLY A 136 10.93 9.40 -15.21
CA GLY A 136 11.68 9.86 -16.38
C GLY A 136 12.39 8.75 -17.15
N THR A 137 12.47 7.54 -16.59
CA THR A 137 13.14 6.38 -17.20
C THR A 137 12.16 5.31 -17.71
N GLN A 138 10.85 5.48 -17.49
CA GLN A 138 9.82 4.60 -18.04
C GLN A 138 9.81 4.60 -19.59
N ALA A 139 9.64 3.43 -20.21
CA ALA A 139 9.47 3.28 -21.66
C ALA A 139 8.75 1.95 -22.00
N ALA A 140 8.25 1.83 -23.24
CA ALA A 140 7.63 0.58 -23.72
C ALA A 140 8.62 -0.60 -23.62
N GLY A 141 8.16 -1.73 -23.09
CA GLY A 141 8.98 -2.95 -22.93
C GLY A 141 9.95 -2.93 -21.75
N ARG A 142 9.95 -1.89 -20.90
CA ARG A 142 10.69 -1.89 -19.63
C ARG A 142 9.93 -2.64 -18.55
N VAL A 143 10.69 -3.19 -17.60
CA VAL A 143 10.18 -3.88 -16.43
C VAL A 143 10.62 -3.16 -15.17
N LEU A 144 9.81 -3.21 -14.12
CA LEU A 144 10.16 -2.66 -12.82
C LEU A 144 11.03 -3.68 -12.07
N THR A 145 12.20 -3.27 -11.61
CA THR A 145 13.13 -4.09 -10.82
C THR A 145 13.34 -3.51 -9.44
N SER A 146 13.50 -4.37 -8.44
CA SER A 146 13.83 -3.99 -7.06
C SER A 146 15.32 -4.21 -6.79
N ASP A 147 15.93 -3.33 -6.01
CA ASP A 147 17.22 -3.60 -5.38
C ASP A 147 17.08 -4.30 -4.02
N ALA A 148 18.17 -4.32 -3.23
CA ALA A 148 18.22 -4.97 -1.92
C ALA A 148 17.47 -4.23 -0.82
N ASP A 149 17.27 -2.91 -0.97
CA ASP A 149 16.56 -2.06 -0.02
C ASP A 149 15.06 -1.97 -0.36
N GLY A 150 14.67 -2.48 -1.52
CA GLY A 150 13.28 -2.50 -1.99
C GLY A 150 12.94 -1.36 -2.94
N ASP A 151 13.93 -0.57 -3.37
CA ASP A 151 13.72 0.57 -4.25
C ASP A 151 13.51 0.09 -5.70
N ALA A 152 12.44 0.60 -6.30
CA ALA A 152 11.99 0.20 -7.62
C ALA A 152 12.55 1.12 -8.73
N THR A 153 13.07 0.53 -9.81
CA THR A 153 13.60 1.25 -10.98
C THR A 153 13.15 0.62 -12.30
N TRP A 154 12.93 1.43 -13.34
CA TRP A 154 12.60 0.91 -14.68
C TRP A 154 13.84 0.42 -15.42
N SER A 155 13.97 -0.89 -15.56
CA SER A 155 15.08 -1.53 -16.26
C SER A 155 14.71 -1.97 -17.67
N THR A 156 15.70 -1.98 -18.55
CA THR A 156 15.54 -2.45 -19.94
C THR A 156 15.62 -3.97 -20.01
N VAL A 157 14.68 -4.58 -20.73
CA VAL A 157 14.83 -5.97 -21.17
C VAL A 157 15.80 -5.96 -22.35
N VAL A 158 17.02 -6.45 -22.14
CA VAL A 158 18.11 -6.38 -23.12
C VAL A 158 17.91 -7.39 -24.24
N SER A 159 17.41 -8.58 -23.90
CA SER A 159 17.05 -9.60 -24.88
C SER A 159 16.09 -10.63 -24.28
N ALA A 160 15.28 -11.24 -25.14
CA ALA A 160 14.46 -12.38 -24.81
C ALA A 160 14.31 -13.26 -26.05
N GLY A 161 14.13 -14.55 -25.87
CA GLY A 161 14.01 -15.45 -27.01
C GLY A 161 13.83 -16.90 -26.61
N ASN A 162 13.66 -17.74 -27.63
CA ASN A 162 13.62 -19.18 -27.50
C ASN A 162 14.91 -19.78 -28.05
N TYR A 163 15.38 -20.86 -27.45
CA TYR A 163 16.50 -21.64 -27.96
C TYR A 163 16.31 -23.12 -27.64
N THR A 164 16.97 -23.98 -28.40
CA THR A 164 17.06 -25.41 -28.07
C THR A 164 18.34 -25.61 -27.29
N ALA A 165 18.23 -26.04 -26.03
CA ALA A 165 19.42 -26.36 -25.25
C ALA A 165 19.91 -27.77 -25.58
N THR A 166 21.22 -27.96 -25.46
CA THR A 166 21.83 -29.30 -25.56
C THR A 166 21.89 -29.91 -24.16
N TRP A 167 21.21 -31.05 -23.99
CA TRP A 167 21.33 -31.89 -22.81
C TRP A 167 22.48 -32.88 -22.99
N THR A 168 23.37 -32.98 -22.00
CA THR A 168 24.40 -34.02 -21.96
C THR A 168 24.37 -34.76 -20.63
N SER A 169 23.93 -36.03 -20.66
CA SER A 169 23.99 -36.90 -19.49
C SER A 169 25.44 -37.19 -19.13
N THR A 170 25.83 -36.86 -17.89
CA THR A 170 27.20 -37.06 -17.38
C THR A 170 27.26 -38.17 -16.33
N GLY A 171 26.10 -38.55 -15.75
CA GLY A 171 25.99 -39.70 -14.85
C GLY A 171 24.54 -40.06 -14.55
N GLY A 172 24.25 -41.36 -14.48
CA GLY A 172 23.01 -41.95 -13.96
C GLY A 172 21.71 -41.72 -14.77
N PHE A 173 21.61 -40.67 -15.59
CA PHE A 173 20.48 -40.50 -16.51
C PHE A 173 20.51 -41.57 -17.60
N THR A 174 19.45 -42.39 -17.67
CA THR A 174 19.30 -43.52 -18.59
C THR A 174 18.59 -43.15 -19.88
N SER A 175 17.83 -42.04 -19.90
CA SER A 175 17.31 -41.43 -21.12
C SER A 175 17.34 -39.91 -21.03
N ALA A 176 17.89 -39.27 -22.06
CA ALA A 176 17.94 -37.83 -22.18
C ALA A 176 16.69 -37.29 -22.90
N PRO A 177 16.20 -36.09 -22.55
CA PRO A 177 15.22 -35.40 -23.37
C PRO A 177 15.83 -35.06 -24.74
N THR A 178 15.08 -35.33 -25.81
CA THR A 178 15.47 -34.92 -27.16
C THR A 178 15.13 -33.45 -27.35
N ALA A 179 16.17 -32.61 -27.42
CA ALA A 179 16.07 -31.18 -27.68
C ALA A 179 15.18 -30.38 -26.69
N PRO A 180 15.66 -30.17 -25.44
CA PRO A 180 15.00 -29.26 -24.50
C PRO A 180 14.65 -27.90 -25.12
N SER A 181 13.36 -27.58 -25.17
CA SER A 181 12.87 -26.30 -25.65
C SER A 181 12.95 -25.28 -24.51
N CYS A 182 13.78 -24.26 -24.66
CA CYS A 182 14.01 -23.26 -23.63
C CYS A 182 13.60 -21.87 -24.07
N SER A 183 13.20 -21.06 -23.10
CA SER A 183 12.96 -19.63 -23.24
C SER A 183 13.80 -18.87 -22.22
N TYR A 184 14.27 -17.68 -22.59
CA TYR A 184 15.04 -16.83 -21.70
C TYR A 184 14.59 -15.37 -21.78
N SER A 185 14.89 -14.65 -20.70
CA SER A 185 14.80 -13.19 -20.65
C SER A 185 16.01 -12.63 -19.92
N ARG A 186 16.52 -11.49 -20.40
CA ARG A 186 17.66 -10.79 -19.83
C ARG A 186 17.28 -9.37 -19.43
N VAL A 187 17.52 -9.03 -18.17
CA VAL A 187 17.34 -7.69 -17.61
C VAL A 187 18.67 -7.27 -17.00
N GLY A 188 19.32 -6.24 -17.58
CA GLY A 188 20.70 -5.88 -17.23
C GLY A 188 21.66 -7.06 -17.43
N ASN A 189 22.36 -7.48 -16.38
CA ASN A 189 23.26 -8.64 -16.38
C ASN A 189 22.60 -9.93 -15.88
N VAL A 190 21.31 -9.92 -15.54
CA VAL A 190 20.61 -11.09 -15.02
C VAL A 190 19.85 -11.77 -16.16
N VAL A 191 20.06 -13.07 -16.31
CA VAL A 191 19.37 -13.92 -17.29
C VAL A 191 18.57 -14.97 -16.54
N HIS A 192 17.26 -15.00 -16.79
CA HIS A 192 16.37 -16.06 -16.34
C HIS A 192 16.08 -17.00 -17.50
N VAL A 193 16.21 -18.31 -17.27
CA VAL A 193 16.02 -19.36 -18.27
C VAL A 193 15.04 -20.38 -17.73
N VAL A 194 14.08 -20.78 -18.57
CA VAL A 194 13.18 -21.90 -18.32
C VAL A 194 13.29 -22.85 -19.49
N CYS A 195 13.56 -24.12 -19.21
CA CYS A 195 13.66 -25.18 -20.19
C CYS A 195 12.59 -26.23 -19.94
N ARG A 196 11.89 -26.62 -21.00
CA ARG A 196 10.93 -27.72 -21.01
C ARG A 196 11.52 -28.92 -21.75
N PHE A 197 11.48 -30.09 -21.12
CA PHE A 197 12.15 -31.30 -21.59
C PHE A 197 11.30 -32.15 -22.55
N GLY A 198 10.02 -31.79 -22.74
CA GLY A 198 9.08 -32.52 -23.60
C GLY A 198 8.72 -33.93 -23.08
N GLY A 199 7.59 -34.47 -23.52
CA GLY A 199 7.17 -35.84 -23.21
C GLY A 199 7.18 -36.20 -21.71
N ALA A 200 7.64 -37.42 -21.40
CA ALA A 200 7.69 -37.96 -20.04
C ALA A 200 8.84 -37.38 -19.18
N GLY A 201 9.75 -36.56 -19.71
CA GLY A 201 10.94 -36.09 -19.00
C GLY A 201 12.12 -37.08 -19.01
N PRO A 202 13.30 -36.68 -18.49
CA PRO A 202 14.49 -37.55 -18.42
C PRO A 202 14.26 -38.74 -17.48
N THR A 203 14.68 -39.96 -17.86
CA THR A 203 14.71 -41.10 -16.94
C THR A 203 16.09 -41.25 -16.30
N TYR A 204 16.14 -41.74 -15.07
CA TYR A 204 17.37 -41.81 -14.30
C TYR A 204 17.42 -43.01 -13.36
N SER A 205 18.63 -43.47 -13.04
CA SER A 205 18.87 -44.61 -12.18
C SER A 205 18.89 -44.24 -10.69
N ALA A 206 18.92 -45.25 -9.82
CA ALA A 206 19.21 -45.00 -8.41
C ALA A 206 20.62 -44.41 -8.23
N GLY A 207 20.80 -43.56 -7.22
CA GLY A 207 22.09 -42.94 -6.89
C GLY A 207 22.21 -41.48 -7.32
N THR A 208 23.41 -41.08 -7.76
CA THR A 208 23.69 -39.70 -8.18
C THR A 208 23.52 -39.56 -9.69
N ASN A 209 22.67 -38.64 -10.10
CA ASN A 209 22.36 -38.38 -11.50
C ASN A 209 22.75 -36.95 -11.86
N THR A 210 23.55 -36.80 -12.92
CA THR A 210 24.14 -35.53 -13.33
C THR A 210 24.02 -35.32 -14.84
N ALA A 211 23.71 -34.08 -15.22
CA ALA A 211 23.67 -33.67 -16.62
C ALA A 211 24.16 -32.24 -16.75
N THR A 212 24.54 -31.85 -17.97
CA THR A 212 24.79 -30.45 -18.31
C THR A 212 23.75 -29.96 -19.30
N LEU A 213 23.45 -28.67 -19.21
CA LEU A 213 22.54 -27.98 -20.10
C LEU A 213 23.20 -26.69 -20.58
N THR A 214 23.13 -26.41 -21.88
CA THR A 214 23.67 -25.17 -22.44
C THR A 214 22.80 -23.97 -22.09
N VAL A 215 23.45 -22.84 -21.79
CA VAL A 215 22.77 -21.53 -21.63
C VAL A 215 22.43 -20.92 -23.00
N PRO A 216 21.57 -19.88 -23.08
CA PRO A 216 21.29 -19.19 -24.32
C PRO A 216 22.56 -18.78 -25.09
N PRO A 217 22.60 -18.94 -26.43
CA PRO A 217 23.73 -18.52 -27.23
C PRO A 217 24.05 -17.02 -27.04
N GLY A 218 25.33 -16.68 -26.93
CA GLY A 218 25.78 -15.29 -26.76
C GLY A 218 25.58 -14.70 -25.35
N LEU A 219 25.03 -15.47 -24.39
CA LEU A 219 24.85 -15.05 -23.00
C LEU A 219 25.68 -15.91 -22.04
N PRO A 220 27.02 -15.83 -22.07
CA PRO A 220 27.87 -16.65 -21.21
C PRO A 220 27.68 -16.29 -19.72
N ILE A 221 27.81 -17.29 -18.85
CA ILE A 221 27.85 -17.13 -17.39
C ILE A 221 29.15 -16.43 -16.99
N ALA A 222 29.08 -15.43 -16.10
CA ALA A 222 30.26 -14.74 -15.57
C ALA A 222 31.10 -15.64 -14.63
N SER A 223 32.43 -15.42 -14.52
CA SER A 223 33.37 -16.24 -13.71
C SER A 223 34.64 -15.46 -13.29
N PRO A 224 35.22 -15.59 -12.06
CA PRO A 224 34.75 -15.18 -10.71
C PRO A 224 35.59 -14.01 -10.09
N PRO A 225 35.29 -13.39 -8.91
CA PRO A 225 34.31 -13.71 -7.85
C PRO A 225 33.01 -12.87 -7.90
N ASN A 226 31.87 -13.48 -7.55
CA ASN A 226 30.46 -13.04 -7.74
C ASN A 226 29.76 -13.48 -9.05
N GLY A 227 30.37 -14.40 -9.80
CA GLY A 227 29.77 -15.03 -10.99
C GLY A 227 28.94 -16.26 -10.65
N ASP A 228 28.06 -16.14 -9.65
CA ASP A 228 27.27 -17.25 -9.16
C ASP A 228 25.95 -17.36 -9.92
N LEU A 229 25.43 -18.59 -10.02
CA LEU A 229 23.99 -18.75 -10.22
C LEU A 229 23.29 -18.01 -9.08
N VAL A 230 22.35 -17.15 -9.44
CA VAL A 230 21.53 -16.41 -8.48
C VAL A 230 20.56 -17.39 -7.81
N SER A 231 19.98 -18.28 -8.61
CA SER A 231 19.09 -19.35 -8.17
C SER A 231 18.91 -20.36 -9.29
N GLY A 232 18.44 -21.56 -8.97
CA GLY A 232 18.00 -22.50 -9.99
C GLY A 232 17.47 -23.79 -9.39
N THR A 233 16.43 -24.31 -10.02
CA THR A 233 15.68 -25.46 -9.58
C THR A 233 15.57 -26.43 -10.75
N PHE A 234 15.92 -27.69 -10.51
CA PHE A 234 15.62 -28.77 -11.43
C PHE A 234 14.60 -29.69 -10.79
N ILE A 235 13.37 -29.70 -11.29
CA ILE A 235 12.29 -30.44 -10.64
C ILE A 235 12.30 -31.88 -11.14
N SER A 236 12.29 -32.79 -10.17
CA SER A 236 11.94 -34.19 -10.36
C SER A 236 10.65 -34.50 -9.58
N ASP A 237 10.03 -35.65 -9.79
CA ASP A 237 8.96 -36.15 -8.92
C ASP A 237 9.53 -37.07 -7.80
N HIS A 238 10.81 -37.46 -7.85
CA HIS A 238 11.38 -38.50 -6.96
C HIS A 238 12.77 -38.21 -6.32
N TYR A 239 12.91 -37.15 -5.52
CA TYR A 239 13.95 -36.98 -4.50
C TYR A 239 13.32 -37.37 -3.16
N ARG A 240 13.85 -38.37 -2.46
CA ARG A 240 13.44 -38.65 -1.09
C ARG A 240 14.61 -38.44 -0.15
N ASN A 241 14.52 -37.39 0.65
CA ASN A 241 14.91 -37.52 2.05
C ASN A 241 13.75 -37.06 2.95
N GLY A 242 12.86 -38.00 3.26
CA GLY A 242 11.96 -37.92 4.41
C GLY A 242 10.63 -37.18 4.26
N ALA A 243 10.53 -36.04 3.56
CA ALA A 243 9.27 -35.26 3.57
C ALA A 243 9.03 -34.25 2.41
N GLN A 244 9.86 -34.20 1.36
CA GLN A 244 9.76 -33.16 0.32
C GLN A 244 9.68 -33.72 -1.11
N THR A 245 8.93 -33.02 -1.96
CA THR A 245 8.95 -33.14 -3.42
C THR A 245 10.24 -32.53 -3.97
N SER A 246 11.28 -33.33 -4.13
CA SER A 246 11.91 -33.49 -5.44
C SER A 246 12.53 -32.29 -6.19
N VAL A 247 13.37 -31.47 -5.52
CA VAL A 247 14.19 -30.42 -6.17
C VAL A 247 15.67 -30.82 -6.24
N GLY A 248 16.20 -30.96 -7.45
CA GLY A 248 17.63 -31.06 -7.76
C GLY A 248 18.29 -29.67 -7.88
N ILE A 249 19.62 -29.63 -7.71
CA ILE A 249 20.39 -28.38 -7.70
C ILE A 249 20.88 -28.06 -9.11
N VAL A 250 20.77 -26.79 -9.50
CA VAL A 250 21.44 -26.22 -10.67
C VAL A 250 22.68 -25.45 -10.21
N ALA A 251 23.84 -25.76 -10.76
CA ALA A 251 25.13 -25.12 -10.45
C ALA A 251 25.86 -24.68 -11.72
N ASN A 252 26.82 -23.76 -11.62
CA ASN A 252 27.59 -23.31 -12.77
C ASN A 252 28.59 -24.42 -13.11
N ASN A 253 28.69 -24.79 -14.39
CA ASN A 253 29.68 -25.75 -14.86
C ASN A 253 30.79 -25.05 -15.65
N THR A 254 30.40 -24.28 -16.67
CA THR A 254 31.29 -23.48 -17.51
C THR A 254 30.61 -22.17 -17.84
N ALA A 255 31.33 -21.25 -18.49
CA ALA A 255 30.74 -20.04 -19.04
C ALA A 255 29.56 -20.30 -20.01
N THR A 256 29.35 -21.52 -20.51
CA THR A 256 28.29 -21.83 -21.50
C THR A 256 27.34 -22.94 -21.05
N THR A 257 27.57 -23.54 -19.88
CA THR A 257 26.74 -24.66 -19.41
C THR A 257 26.47 -24.56 -17.92
N VAL A 258 25.27 -24.99 -17.53
CA VAL A 258 24.93 -25.28 -16.15
C VAL A 258 24.99 -26.78 -15.89
N PHE A 259 25.28 -27.14 -14.65
CA PHE A 259 25.25 -28.49 -14.13
C PHE A 259 23.93 -28.74 -13.41
N LEU A 260 23.26 -29.83 -13.75
CA LEU A 260 22.05 -30.32 -13.10
C LEU A 260 22.43 -31.54 -12.26
N LYS A 261 22.06 -31.56 -10.97
CA LYS A 261 22.40 -32.66 -10.06
C LYS A 261 21.21 -33.11 -9.21
N MET A 262 20.96 -34.43 -9.21
CA MET A 262 20.13 -35.12 -8.23
C MET A 262 21.01 -36.07 -7.42
N ASN A 263 21.07 -35.89 -6.11
CA ASN A 263 21.84 -36.76 -5.21
C ASN A 263 20.92 -37.82 -4.57
N GLY A 264 21.38 -39.07 -4.50
CA GLY A 264 20.73 -40.12 -3.71
C GLY A 264 19.30 -40.45 -4.13
N SER A 265 18.97 -40.34 -5.41
CA SER A 265 17.61 -40.59 -5.89
C SER A 265 17.33 -42.09 -6.03
N SER A 266 16.06 -42.49 -5.94
CA SER A 266 15.59 -43.78 -6.46
C SER A 266 15.43 -43.71 -7.97
N ALA A 267 15.49 -44.82 -8.71
CA ALA A 267 15.23 -44.79 -10.14
C ALA A 267 13.83 -44.22 -10.45
N GLY A 268 13.71 -43.44 -11.52
CA GLY A 268 12.46 -42.75 -11.82
C GLY A 268 12.54 -41.85 -13.05
N VAL A 269 11.57 -40.94 -13.15
CA VAL A 269 11.45 -39.98 -14.24
C VAL A 269 11.39 -38.57 -13.65
N ALA A 270 12.19 -37.66 -14.20
CA ALA A 270 12.26 -36.28 -13.73
C ALA A 270 11.11 -35.45 -14.30
N GLY A 271 10.83 -34.31 -13.67
CA GLY A 271 9.78 -33.39 -14.08
C GLY A 271 10.06 -32.81 -15.46
N SER A 272 9.03 -32.23 -16.06
CA SER A 272 9.10 -31.77 -17.46
C SER A 272 9.84 -30.45 -17.66
N TYR A 273 10.44 -29.84 -16.62
CA TYR A 273 11.13 -28.56 -16.75
C TYR A 273 12.28 -28.35 -15.76
N CYS A 274 13.20 -27.44 -16.12
CA CYS A 274 14.14 -26.81 -15.20
C CYS A 274 14.09 -25.29 -15.37
N ASP A 275 14.39 -24.57 -14.31
CA ASP A 275 14.55 -23.11 -14.33
C ASP A 275 15.83 -22.71 -13.61
N PHE A 276 16.46 -21.64 -14.07
CA PHE A 276 17.62 -21.07 -13.41
C PHE A 276 17.83 -19.62 -13.78
N THR A 277 18.45 -18.88 -12.87
CA THR A 277 18.82 -17.49 -13.02
C THR A 277 20.32 -17.35 -12.79
N TYR A 278 21.02 -16.73 -13.74
CA TYR A 278 22.46 -16.51 -13.66
C TYR A 278 22.83 -15.09 -14.08
N ARG A 279 24.04 -14.67 -13.71
CA ARG A 279 24.62 -13.41 -14.20
C ARG A 279 25.45 -13.65 -15.46
N THR A 280 25.16 -12.91 -16.52
CA THR A 280 25.92 -12.97 -17.77
C THR A 280 27.02 -11.91 -17.82
N SER A 281 28.13 -12.25 -18.46
CA SER A 281 29.19 -11.30 -18.83
C SER A 281 29.01 -10.69 -20.23
N ALA A 282 27.90 -11.02 -20.91
CA ALA A 282 27.55 -10.38 -22.18
C ALA A 282 27.37 -8.86 -22.01
N PRO A 283 27.81 -8.05 -22.99
CA PRO A 283 27.55 -6.61 -23.01
C PRO A 283 26.04 -6.33 -23.03
#